data_AF-A0A4Q3JEH6-F1
#
_entry.id   AF-A0A4Q3JEH6-F1
#
_cell.length_a   1.000
_cell.length_b   1.000
_cell.length_c   1.000
_cell.angle_alpha   90.00
_cell.angle_beta   90.00
_cell.angle_gamma   90.00
#
_symmetry.space_group_name_H-M   'P 1'
#
loop_
_entity.id
_entity.type
_entity.pdbx_description
1 polymer ?
#
loop_
_entity_poly.entity_id
_entity_poly.type
_entity_poly.pdbx_seq_one_letter_code
_entity_poly.pdbx_strand_id
1 'polypeptide(L)'
;MGCPDERKAPMLAYILKRLLATIPVMATVAVIVFMLLHLTPGDPAALIGGDLATPEDLRRIREQLGLERPIAEQFLGWLWQVLQGDLGTSLFNQMPVAQLIGQRIEPTLIIGLTIMTFAVIVALPLGVIAAWKAGSWIDQLIMTLAVIAFSMPIFLIGYLLIFKFSVELKWFPVRGYQPMSAGPAKFFPHIVLPSLTVSFIYIALL
;
A
#
# COMPACT_ATOMS: atom_id res chain seq x y z
N MET A 1 -51.22 -17.89 -2.01
CA MET A 1 -50.26 -18.77 -2.72
C MET A 1 -48.95 -18.01 -2.87
N GLY A 2 -47.88 -18.56 -2.33
CA GLY A 2 -46.65 -17.85 -1.97
C GLY A 2 -45.84 -17.33 -3.16
N CYS A 3 -45.28 -16.13 -2.99
CA CYS A 3 -44.18 -15.64 -3.80
C CYS A 3 -42.94 -16.52 -3.51
N PRO A 4 -42.29 -17.13 -4.52
CA PRO A 4 -41.09 -17.91 -4.27
C PRO A 4 -39.93 -17.01 -3.83
N ASP A 5 -39.27 -17.40 -2.74
CA ASP A 5 -38.06 -16.80 -2.20
C ASP A 5 -36.85 -17.09 -3.13
N GLU A 6 -36.62 -16.24 -4.13
CA GLU A 6 -35.52 -16.36 -5.12
C GLU A 6 -34.31 -15.44 -4.85
N ARG A 7 -33.93 -15.15 -3.59
CA ARG A 7 -32.81 -14.21 -3.33
C ARG A 7 -31.73 -14.69 -2.37
N LYS A 8 -31.25 -15.93 -2.53
CA LYS A 8 -30.01 -16.38 -1.86
C LYS A 8 -28.91 -16.92 -2.79
N ALA A 9 -29.24 -17.29 -4.03
CA ALA A 9 -28.27 -17.66 -5.06
C ALA A 9 -27.46 -16.51 -5.73
N PRO A 10 -27.81 -15.20 -5.69
CA PRO A 10 -27.08 -14.19 -6.46
C PRO A 10 -25.78 -13.69 -5.78
N MET A 11 -25.73 -13.61 -4.45
CA MET A 11 -24.55 -13.07 -3.74
C MET A 11 -23.38 -14.06 -3.70
N LEU A 12 -23.65 -15.35 -3.46
CA LEU A 12 -22.59 -16.37 -3.42
C LEU A 12 -21.97 -16.59 -4.80
N ALA A 13 -22.80 -16.63 -5.86
CA ALA A 13 -22.33 -16.69 -7.24
C ALA A 13 -21.51 -15.45 -7.62
N TYR A 14 -21.92 -14.26 -7.17
CA TYR A 14 -21.17 -13.02 -7.38
C TYR A 14 -19.82 -13.01 -6.65
N ILE A 15 -19.79 -13.41 -5.37
CA ILE A 15 -18.55 -13.53 -4.59
C ILE A 15 -17.59 -14.52 -5.26
N LEU A 16 -18.10 -15.69 -5.65
CA LEU A 16 -17.30 -16.72 -6.31
C LEU A 16 -16.75 -16.22 -7.65
N LYS A 17 -17.59 -15.55 -8.46
CA LYS A 17 -17.16 -14.92 -9.73
C LYS A 17 -16.05 -13.89 -9.50
N ARG A 18 -16.14 -13.10 -8.42
CA ARG A 18 -15.14 -12.08 -8.08
C ARG A 18 -13.84 -12.72 -7.58
N LEU A 19 -13.91 -13.77 -6.77
CA LEU A 19 -12.75 -14.54 -6.33
C LEU A 19 -12.04 -15.21 -7.51
N LEU A 20 -12.79 -15.81 -8.43
CA LEU A 20 -12.24 -16.39 -9.66
C LEU A 20 -11.61 -15.32 -10.56
N ALA A 21 -12.20 -14.12 -10.64
CA ALA A 21 -11.62 -13.00 -11.39
C ALA A 21 -10.30 -12.49 -10.78
N THR A 22 -10.05 -12.70 -9.48
CA THR A 22 -8.77 -12.36 -8.84
C THR A 22 -7.63 -13.27 -9.31
N ILE A 23 -7.91 -14.52 -9.66
CA ILE A 23 -6.88 -15.49 -10.09
C ILE A 23 -6.09 -15.01 -11.32
N PRO A 24 -6.70 -14.62 -12.46
CA PRO A 24 -5.94 -14.15 -13.62
C PRO A 24 -5.19 -12.84 -13.33
N VAL A 25 -5.74 -11.98 -12.48
CA VAL A 25 -5.05 -10.75 -12.04
C VAL A 25 -3.79 -11.10 -11.25
N MET A 26 -3.91 -11.97 -10.25
CA MET A 26 -2.76 -12.42 -9.45
C MET A 26 -1.72 -13.16 -10.29
N ALA A 27 -2.14 -14.00 -11.24
CA ALA A 27 -1.23 -14.67 -12.17
C ALA A 27 -0.48 -13.66 -13.05
N THR A 28 -1.17 -12.65 -13.57
CA THR A 28 -0.56 -11.58 -14.35
C THR A 28 0.46 -10.80 -13.51
N VAL A 29 0.09 -10.41 -12.29
CA VAL A 29 0.99 -9.71 -11.36
C VAL A 29 2.19 -10.57 -11.02
N ALA A 30 2.01 -11.86 -10.73
CA ALA A 30 3.09 -12.79 -10.41
C ALA A 30 4.11 -12.90 -11.56
N VAL A 31 3.63 -13.07 -12.79
CA VAL A 31 4.49 -13.12 -13.99
C VAL A 31 5.22 -11.79 -14.17
N ILE A 32 4.51 -10.66 -14.10
CA ILE A 32 5.12 -9.33 -14.28
C ILE A 32 6.20 -9.07 -13.22
N VAL A 33 5.90 -9.29 -11.94
CA VAL A 33 6.86 -9.06 -10.84
C VAL A 33 8.08 -9.97 -10.98
N PHE A 34 7.88 -11.24 -11.33
CA PHE A 34 8.96 -12.17 -11.57
C PHE A 34 9.84 -11.74 -12.74
N MET A 35 9.22 -11.31 -13.84
CA MET A 35 9.95 -10.79 -15.01
C MET A 35 10.67 -9.48 -14.73
N LEU A 36 10.10 -8.59 -13.91
CA LEU A 36 10.75 -7.34 -13.51
C LEU A 36 12.09 -7.60 -12.81
N LEU A 37 12.19 -8.64 -11.99
CA LEU A 37 13.47 -9.04 -11.37
C LEU A 37 14.51 -9.47 -12.41
N HIS A 38 14.10 -10.12 -13.50
CA HIS A 38 15.00 -10.60 -14.55
C HIS A 38 15.32 -9.54 -15.61
N LEU A 39 14.42 -8.57 -15.81
CA LEU A 39 14.59 -7.46 -16.75
C LEU A 39 15.40 -6.31 -16.14
N THR A 40 15.47 -6.23 -14.81
CA THR A 40 16.28 -5.23 -14.12
C THR A 40 17.76 -5.54 -14.38
N PRO A 41 18.54 -4.60 -14.93
CA PRO A 41 19.97 -4.80 -15.13
C PRO A 41 20.67 -4.92 -13.77
N GLY A 42 21.33 -6.05 -13.55
CA GLY A 42 22.06 -6.35 -12.32
C GLY A 42 21.96 -7.82 -11.97
N ASP A 43 23.04 -8.39 -11.44
CA ASP A 43 23.03 -9.76 -10.93
C ASP A 43 22.53 -9.75 -9.47
N PRO A 44 21.41 -10.42 -9.14
CA PRO A 44 20.92 -10.52 -7.78
C PRO A 44 21.98 -11.09 -6.82
N ALA A 45 22.83 -12.01 -7.29
CA ALA A 45 23.91 -12.55 -6.48
C ALA A 45 24.99 -11.51 -6.20
N ALA A 46 25.30 -10.61 -7.15
CA ALA A 46 26.21 -9.49 -6.93
C ALA A 46 25.64 -8.45 -5.95
N LEU A 47 24.33 -8.18 -6.02
CA LEU A 47 23.66 -7.30 -5.06
C LEU A 47 23.71 -7.85 -3.62
N ILE A 48 23.64 -9.16 -3.46
CA ILE A 48 23.71 -9.82 -2.14
C ILE A 48 25.15 -9.96 -1.66
N GLY A 49 26.06 -10.36 -2.55
CA GLY A 49 27.48 -10.52 -2.23
C GLY A 49 28.17 -9.21 -1.90
N GLY A 50 27.69 -8.09 -2.45
CA GLY A 50 28.29 -6.78 -2.30
C GLY A 50 29.59 -6.64 -3.09
N ASP A 51 30.19 -5.45 -3.03
CA ASP A 51 31.34 -5.08 -3.87
C ASP A 51 32.62 -5.89 -3.60
N LEU A 52 32.68 -6.62 -2.48
CA LEU A 52 33.82 -7.43 -2.05
C LEU A 52 33.65 -8.95 -2.30
N ALA A 53 32.52 -9.38 -2.86
CA ALA A 53 32.28 -10.81 -3.08
C ALA A 53 33.24 -11.40 -4.12
N THR A 54 33.84 -12.54 -3.78
CA THR A 54 34.67 -13.29 -4.74
C THR A 54 33.81 -13.97 -5.81
N PRO A 55 34.35 -14.29 -7.00
CA PRO A 55 33.63 -15.04 -8.02
C PRO A 55 33.06 -16.38 -7.50
N GLU A 56 33.77 -17.03 -6.59
CA GLU A 56 33.33 -18.25 -5.92
C GLU A 56 32.12 -18.02 -5.00
N ASP A 57 32.09 -16.91 -4.26
CA ASP A 57 30.95 -16.54 -3.41
C ASP A 57 29.72 -16.21 -4.25
N LEU A 58 29.89 -15.47 -5.35
CA LEU A 58 28.80 -15.17 -6.28
C LEU A 58 28.21 -16.43 -6.89
N ARG A 59 29.04 -17.39 -7.30
CA ARG A 59 28.55 -18.67 -7.85
C ARG A 59 27.76 -19.45 -6.82
N ARG A 60 28.23 -19.51 -5.57
CA ARG A 60 27.49 -20.15 -4.47
C ARG A 60 26.13 -19.49 -4.22
N ILE A 61 26.07 -18.16 -4.26
CA ILE A 61 24.82 -17.42 -4.08
C ILE A 61 23.86 -17.70 -5.26
N ARG A 62 24.35 -17.73 -6.51
CA ARG A 62 23.51 -18.07 -7.69
C ARG A 62 22.95 -19.48 -7.62
N GLU A 63 23.77 -20.45 -7.19
CA GLU A 63 23.32 -21.82 -6.96
C GLU A 63 22.26 -21.91 -5.85
N GLN A 64 22.47 -21.22 -4.72
CA GLN A 64 21.51 -21.19 -3.61
C GLN A 64 20.17 -20.55 -3.99
N LEU A 65 20.21 -19.51 -4.82
CA LEU A 65 19.00 -18.82 -5.31
C LEU A 65 18.37 -19.52 -6.53
N GLY A 66 19.01 -20.55 -7.08
CA GLY A 66 18.53 -21.26 -8.26
C GLY A 66 18.59 -20.44 -9.56
N LEU A 67 19.40 -19.37 -9.60
CA LEU A 67 19.48 -18.43 -10.74
C LEU A 67 20.06 -19.07 -12.01
N GLU A 68 20.76 -20.20 -11.87
CA GLU A 68 21.34 -20.95 -13.00
C GLU A 68 20.33 -21.86 -13.72
N ARG A 69 19.13 -22.05 -13.16
CA ARG A 69 18.09 -22.90 -13.76
C ARG A 69 17.37 -22.17 -14.90
N PRO A 70 16.75 -22.89 -15.86
CA PRO A 70 15.87 -22.25 -16.84
C PRO A 70 14.80 -21.38 -16.17
N ILE A 71 14.52 -20.20 -16.73
CA ILE A 71 13.59 -19.20 -16.16
C ILE A 71 12.22 -19.80 -15.84
N ALA A 72 11.72 -20.71 -16.69
CA ALA A 72 10.46 -21.41 -16.46
C ALA A 72 10.49 -22.30 -15.20
N GLU A 73 11.59 -23.01 -14.95
CA GLU A 73 11.76 -23.83 -13.74
C GLU A 73 11.87 -22.96 -12.50
N GLN A 74 12.56 -21.82 -12.58
CA GLN A 74 12.65 -20.85 -11.49
C GLN A 74 11.25 -20.32 -11.13
N PHE A 75 10.46 -19.91 -12.13
CA PHE A 75 9.10 -19.41 -11.93
C PHE A 75 8.18 -20.47 -11.32
N LEU A 76 8.16 -21.68 -11.87
CA LEU A 76 7.31 -22.77 -11.39
C LEU A 76 7.71 -23.21 -9.98
N GLY A 77 9.01 -23.28 -9.69
CA GLY A 77 9.52 -23.62 -8.36
C GLY A 77 9.13 -22.57 -7.31
N TRP A 78 9.32 -21.28 -7.62
CA TRP A 78 8.88 -20.19 -6.77
C TRP A 78 7.36 -20.18 -6.57
N LEU A 79 6.58 -20.35 -7.64
CA LEU A 79 5.12 -20.39 -7.56
C LEU A 79 4.65 -21.55 -6.69
N TRP A 80 5.28 -22.72 -6.79
CA TRP A 80 4.96 -23.88 -5.97
C TRP A 80 5.21 -23.63 -4.48
N GLN A 81 6.33 -22.99 -4.12
CA GLN A 81 6.62 -22.59 -2.74
C GLN A 81 5.57 -21.60 -2.21
N VAL A 82 5.23 -20.58 -3.00
CA VAL A 82 4.21 -19.58 -2.65
C VAL A 82 2.85 -20.23 -2.41
N LEU A 83 2.45 -21.18 -3.25
CA LEU A 83 1.19 -21.92 -3.09
C LEU A 83 1.16 -22.81 -1.84
N GLN A 84 2.33 -23.22 -1.33
CA GLN A 84 2.46 -23.93 -0.06
C GLN A 84 2.51 -22.98 1.16
N GLY A 85 2.48 -21.67 0.93
CA GLY A 85 2.58 -20.65 1.97
C GLY A 85 4.01 -20.24 2.30
N ASP A 86 5.01 -20.77 1.59
CA ASP A 86 6.39 -20.35 1.71
C ASP A 86 6.67 -19.18 0.76
N LEU A 87 6.65 -17.97 1.31
CA LEU A 87 6.98 -16.73 0.60
C LEU A 87 8.49 -16.45 0.55
N GLY A 88 9.30 -17.32 1.15
CA GLY A 88 10.73 -17.17 1.28
C GLY A 88 11.15 -16.15 2.34
N THR A 89 12.45 -15.83 2.33
CA THR A 89 13.09 -14.88 3.22
C THR A 89 13.47 -13.60 2.47
N SER A 90 13.30 -12.46 3.11
CA SER A 90 13.75 -11.18 2.58
C SER A 90 15.27 -11.12 2.58
N LEU A 91 15.86 -10.89 1.40
CA LEU A 91 17.30 -10.73 1.23
C LEU A 91 17.86 -9.50 1.99
N PHE A 92 17.05 -8.44 2.09
CA PHE A 92 17.45 -7.18 2.74
C PHE A 92 17.27 -7.21 4.25
N ASN A 93 16.14 -7.74 4.73
CA ASN A 93 15.81 -7.73 6.16
C ASN A 93 16.21 -9.03 6.87
N GLN A 94 16.61 -10.07 6.13
CA GLN A 94 16.95 -11.41 6.63
C GLN A 94 15.83 -12.05 7.48
N MET A 95 14.57 -11.76 7.14
CA MET A 95 13.38 -12.23 7.86
C MET A 95 12.37 -12.86 6.90
N PRO A 96 11.53 -13.80 7.36
CA PRO A 96 10.45 -14.37 6.54
C PRO A 96 9.55 -13.29 5.95
N VAL A 97 9.26 -13.37 4.65
CA VAL A 97 8.42 -12.38 3.95
C VAL A 97 7.02 -12.32 4.55
N ALA A 98 6.47 -13.45 4.98
CA ALA A 98 5.18 -13.51 5.67
C ALA A 98 5.15 -12.64 6.94
N GLN A 99 6.25 -12.62 7.70
CA GLN A 99 6.37 -11.79 8.91
C GLN A 99 6.42 -10.30 8.56
N LEU A 100 7.16 -9.94 7.50
CA LEU A 100 7.22 -8.56 7.02
C LEU A 100 5.85 -8.07 6.55
N ILE A 101 5.10 -8.88 5.81
CA ILE A 101 3.73 -8.57 5.39
C ILE A 101 2.86 -8.37 6.64
N GLY A 102 2.92 -9.30 7.61
CA GLY A 102 2.17 -9.21 8.86
C GLY A 102 2.42 -7.90 9.62
N GLN A 103 3.68 -7.45 9.70
CA GLN A 103 4.04 -6.18 10.35
C GLN A 103 3.48 -4.94 9.63
N ARG A 104 3.09 -5.03 8.37
CA ARG A 104 2.49 -3.93 7.61
C ARG A 104 0.97 -3.89 7.69
N ILE A 105 0.32 -5.00 8.04
CA ILE A 105 -1.15 -5.08 8.12
C ILE A 105 -1.69 -4.05 9.12
N GLU A 106 -1.17 -4.02 10.35
CA GLU A 106 -1.62 -3.09 11.40
C GLU A 106 -1.47 -1.61 10.97
N PRO A 107 -0.26 -1.12 10.58
CA PRO A 107 -0.10 0.25 10.10
C PRO A 107 -1.04 0.61 8.95
N THR A 108 -1.19 -0.28 7.95
CA THR A 108 -2.04 -0.03 6.77
C THR A 108 -3.50 0.13 7.16
N LEU A 109 -4.01 -0.76 8.03
CA LEU A 109 -5.39 -0.69 8.51
C LEU A 109 -5.64 0.57 9.32
N ILE A 110 -4.74 0.89 10.24
CA ILE A 110 -4.84 2.07 11.10
C ILE A 110 -4.82 3.36 10.28
N ILE A 111 -3.84 3.50 9.38
CA ILE A 111 -3.71 4.69 8.54
C ILE A 111 -4.93 4.80 7.62
N GLY A 112 -5.35 3.72 6.99
CA GLY A 112 -6.55 3.70 6.13
C GLY A 112 -7.82 4.11 6.87
N LEU A 113 -8.04 3.56 8.07
CA LEU A 113 -9.18 3.90 8.91
C LEU A 113 -9.13 5.36 9.36
N THR A 114 -7.95 5.86 9.75
CA THR A 114 -7.76 7.24 10.19
C THR A 114 -8.02 8.21 9.05
N ILE A 115 -7.51 7.92 7.84
CA ILE A 115 -7.77 8.71 6.64
C ILE A 115 -9.27 8.76 6.37
N MET A 116 -9.94 7.62 6.33
CA MET A 116 -11.35 7.59 5.95
C MET A 116 -12.24 8.25 7.01
N THR A 117 -11.92 8.05 8.29
CA THR A 117 -12.62 8.72 9.40
C THR A 117 -12.46 10.24 9.31
N PHE A 118 -11.24 10.73 9.15
CA PHE A 118 -10.99 12.16 9.04
C PHE A 118 -11.62 12.76 7.78
N ALA A 119 -11.54 12.04 6.65
CA ALA A 119 -12.14 12.48 5.40
C ALA A 119 -13.65 12.61 5.52
N VAL A 120 -14.34 11.62 6.07
CA VAL A 120 -15.80 11.66 6.27
C VAL A 120 -16.21 12.77 7.25
N ILE A 121 -15.47 12.95 8.36
CA ILE A 121 -15.76 13.98 9.36
C ILE A 121 -15.65 15.39 8.78
N VAL A 122 -14.75 15.63 7.82
CA VAL A 122 -14.53 16.96 7.24
C VAL A 122 -15.35 17.15 5.96
N ALA A 123 -15.34 16.18 5.06
CA ALA A 123 -16.01 16.27 3.77
C ALA A 123 -17.53 16.36 3.90
N LEU A 124 -18.15 15.53 4.74
CA LEU A 124 -19.62 15.52 4.88
C LEU A 124 -20.15 16.88 5.35
N PRO A 125 -19.65 17.50 6.43
CA PRO A 125 -20.14 18.83 6.82
C PRO A 125 -19.89 19.90 5.77
N LEU A 126 -18.71 19.91 5.13
CA LEU A 126 -18.41 20.89 4.07
C LEU A 126 -19.35 20.70 2.87
N GLY A 127 -19.57 19.47 2.43
CA GLY A 127 -20.50 19.13 1.34
C GLY A 127 -21.94 19.50 1.68
N VAL A 128 -22.39 19.24 2.91
CA VAL A 128 -23.73 19.65 3.38
C VAL A 128 -23.85 21.17 3.41
N ILE A 129 -22.84 21.90 3.89
CA ILE A 129 -22.84 23.37 3.92
C ILE A 129 -22.86 23.95 2.51
N ALA A 130 -22.04 23.42 1.59
CA ALA A 130 -22.01 23.84 0.19
C ALA A 130 -23.36 23.61 -0.49
N ALA A 131 -23.96 22.42 -0.30
CA ALA A 131 -25.28 22.10 -0.84
C ALA A 131 -26.39 22.97 -0.24
N TRP A 132 -26.36 23.24 1.07
CA TRP A 132 -27.34 24.10 1.72
C TRP A 132 -27.23 25.57 1.26
N LYS A 133 -26.01 26.04 0.98
CA LYS A 133 -25.72 27.40 0.50
C LYS A 133 -25.38 27.43 -0.99
N ALA A 134 -25.99 26.58 -1.79
CA ALA A 134 -25.72 26.45 -3.21
C ALA A 134 -25.80 27.81 -3.93
N GLY A 135 -24.81 28.12 -4.76
CA GLY A 135 -24.70 29.38 -5.50
C GLY A 135 -24.22 30.58 -4.68
N SER A 136 -23.97 30.42 -3.38
CA SER A 136 -23.35 31.46 -2.55
C SER A 136 -21.83 31.49 -2.69
N TRP A 137 -21.20 32.55 -2.17
CA TRP A 137 -19.74 32.63 -2.10
C TRP A 137 -19.12 31.52 -1.22
N ILE A 138 -19.86 30.96 -0.27
CA ILE A 138 -19.38 29.88 0.60
C ILE A 138 -19.26 28.58 -0.21
N ASP A 139 -20.28 28.28 -1.01
CA ASP A 139 -20.26 27.15 -1.95
C ASP A 139 -19.08 27.30 -2.93
N GLN A 140 -18.96 28.46 -3.57
CA GLN A 140 -17.84 28.74 -4.48
C GLN A 140 -16.47 28.59 -3.82
N LEU A 141 -16.31 29.04 -2.57
CA LEU A 141 -15.06 28.88 -1.82
C LEU A 141 -14.76 27.41 -1.53
N ILE A 142 -15.74 26.65 -1.03
CA ILE A 142 -15.58 25.22 -0.75
C ILE A 142 -15.21 24.46 -2.02
N MET A 143 -15.94 24.69 -3.12
CA MET A 143 -15.68 24.05 -4.41
C MET A 143 -14.32 24.43 -4.99
N THR A 144 -13.91 25.70 -4.87
CA THR A 144 -12.59 26.14 -5.33
C THR A 144 -11.47 25.45 -4.54
N LEU A 145 -11.60 25.37 -3.22
CA LEU A 145 -10.63 24.68 -2.36
C LEU A 145 -10.57 23.18 -2.67
N ALA A 146 -11.71 22.53 -2.90
CA ALA A 146 -11.76 21.12 -3.29
C ALA A 146 -11.05 20.88 -4.63
N VAL A 147 -11.31 21.72 -5.64
CA VAL A 147 -10.63 21.62 -6.95
C VAL A 147 -9.12 21.82 -6.82
N ILE A 148 -8.66 22.81 -6.03
CA ILE A 148 -7.23 23.03 -5.79
C ILE A 148 -6.61 21.80 -5.12
N ALA A 149 -7.24 21.29 -4.05
CA ALA A 149 -6.75 20.14 -3.30
C ALA A 149 -6.66 18.88 -4.18
N PHE A 150 -7.67 18.63 -5.01
CA PHE A 150 -7.69 17.48 -5.93
C PHE A 150 -6.68 17.61 -7.08
N SER A 151 -6.42 18.84 -7.54
CA SER A 151 -5.49 19.10 -8.64
C SER A 151 -4.02 19.06 -8.21
N MET A 152 -3.74 19.20 -6.92
CA MET A 152 -2.37 19.18 -6.40
C MET A 152 -1.82 17.74 -6.33
N PRO A 153 -0.58 17.50 -6.80
CA PRO A 153 0.03 16.19 -6.66
C PRO A 153 0.20 15.82 -5.18
N ILE A 154 -0.22 14.60 -4.81
CA ILE A 154 -0.20 14.15 -3.41
C ILE A 154 1.18 14.21 -2.76
N PHE A 155 2.23 13.90 -3.53
CA PHE A 155 3.60 13.95 -3.04
C PHE A 155 4.04 15.38 -2.68
N LEU A 156 3.52 16.40 -3.38
CA LEU A 156 3.82 17.80 -3.11
C LEU A 156 3.21 18.23 -1.78
N ILE A 157 1.94 17.90 -1.55
CA ILE A 157 1.26 18.14 -0.27
C ILE A 157 2.05 17.45 0.86
N GLY A 158 2.40 16.17 0.67
CA GLY A 158 3.17 15.43 1.65
C GLY A 158 4.53 16.06 1.95
N TYR A 159 5.24 16.52 0.92
CA TYR A 159 6.54 17.18 1.09
C TYR A 159 6.41 18.51 1.82
N LEU A 160 5.42 19.34 1.48
CA LEU A 160 5.16 20.62 2.16
C LEU A 160 4.80 20.41 3.63
N LEU A 161 3.96 19.42 3.94
CA LEU A 161 3.59 19.07 5.31
C LEU A 161 4.80 18.57 6.11
N ILE A 162 5.62 17.69 5.55
CA ILE A 162 6.86 17.21 6.20
C ILE A 162 7.83 18.37 6.42
N PHE A 163 8.07 19.20 5.40
CA PHE A 163 8.98 20.34 5.50
C PHE A 163 8.54 21.30 6.60
N LYS A 164 7.26 21.69 6.63
CA LYS A 164 6.76 22.64 7.62
C LYS A 164 6.71 22.04 9.02
N PHE A 165 6.10 20.87 9.18
CA PHE A 165 5.78 20.33 10.50
C PHE A 165 6.85 19.42 11.10
N SER A 166 7.64 18.73 10.28
CA SER A 166 8.72 17.87 10.77
C SER A 166 10.09 18.55 10.75
N VAL A 167 10.41 19.31 9.70
CA VAL A 167 11.74 19.91 9.55
C VAL A 167 11.83 21.27 10.25
N GLU A 168 10.92 22.19 9.94
CA GLU A 168 10.94 23.55 10.48
C GLU A 168 10.43 23.59 11.93
N LEU A 169 9.20 23.10 12.16
CA LEU A 169 8.55 23.14 13.48
C LEU A 169 8.98 22.02 14.43
N LYS A 170 9.49 20.89 13.90
CA LYS A 170 9.88 19.70 14.67
C LYS A 170 8.78 19.13 15.58
N TRP A 171 7.51 19.29 15.17
CA TRP A 171 6.37 18.77 15.91
C TRP A 171 6.19 17.26 15.72
N PHE A 172 6.51 16.77 14.53
CA PHE A 172 6.30 15.37 14.16
C PHE A 172 7.58 14.72 13.63
N PRO A 173 7.77 13.41 13.86
CA PRO A 173 8.86 12.65 13.27
C PRO A 173 8.76 12.61 11.75
N VAL A 174 9.92 12.58 11.07
CA VAL A 174 10.00 12.54 9.59
C VAL A 174 9.75 11.13 9.05
N ARG A 175 10.17 10.09 9.79
CA ARG A 175 10.12 8.68 9.36
C ARG A 175 9.84 7.76 10.55
N GLY A 176 9.38 6.55 10.22
CA GLY A 176 9.15 5.47 11.19
C GLY A 176 7.68 5.24 11.49
N TYR A 177 7.40 4.10 12.11
CA TYR A 177 6.10 3.74 12.66
C TYR A 177 6.31 3.29 14.10
N GLN A 178 5.42 3.71 14.99
CA GLN A 178 5.35 3.20 16.36
C GLN A 178 4.00 2.52 16.51
N PRO A 179 3.94 1.25 16.94
CA PRO A 179 2.67 0.56 17.16
C PRO A 179 1.90 1.20 18.31
N MET A 180 0.57 1.03 18.33
CA MET A 180 -0.26 1.58 19.40
C MET A 180 0.12 1.02 20.78
N SER A 181 0.68 -0.19 20.82
CA SER A 181 1.23 -0.83 22.04
C SER A 181 2.40 -0.07 22.65
N ALA A 182 3.12 0.77 21.90
CA ALA A 182 4.18 1.64 22.41
C ALA A 182 3.64 2.88 23.16
N GLY A 183 2.32 3.07 23.16
CA GLY A 183 1.60 4.14 23.84
C GLY A 183 1.15 5.26 22.89
N PRO A 184 0.01 5.92 23.16
CA PRO A 184 -0.61 6.90 22.28
C PRO A 184 0.32 8.10 21.99
N ALA A 185 1.07 8.55 22.99
CA ALA A 185 1.99 9.68 22.86
C ALA A 185 3.10 9.43 21.82
N LYS A 186 3.53 8.17 21.65
CA LYS A 186 4.51 7.80 20.62
C LYS A 186 3.83 7.48 19.29
N PHE A 187 2.64 6.89 19.32
CA PHE A 187 1.89 6.47 18.14
C PHE A 187 1.37 7.64 17.30
N PHE A 188 0.60 8.57 17.90
CA PHE A 188 -0.07 9.64 17.16
C PHE A 188 0.86 10.50 16.30
N PRO A 189 2.04 10.94 16.81
CA PRO A 189 2.95 11.75 16.00
C PRO A 189 3.40 11.08 14.70
N HIS A 190 3.47 9.75 14.65
CA HIS A 190 3.92 9.01 13.47
C HIS A 190 2.82 8.79 12.42
N ILE A 191 1.55 8.94 12.80
CA ILE A 191 0.42 8.67 11.89
C ILE A 191 -0.28 9.95 11.41
N VAL A 192 -0.16 11.07 12.11
CA VAL A 192 -0.89 12.32 11.81
C VAL A 192 -0.51 12.88 10.43
N LEU A 193 0.77 13.11 10.16
CA LEU A 193 1.22 13.66 8.88
C LEU A 193 0.88 12.78 7.67
N PRO A 194 1.17 11.47 7.65
CA PRO A 194 0.80 10.63 6.51
C PRO A 194 -0.72 10.55 6.33
N SER A 195 -1.48 10.48 7.42
CA SER A 195 -2.95 10.45 7.34
C SER A 195 -3.51 11.76 6.80
N LEU A 196 -3.05 12.91 7.29
CA LEU A 196 -3.50 14.22 6.80
C LEU A 196 -3.17 14.41 5.33
N THR A 197 -1.95 14.07 4.93
CA THR A 197 -1.49 14.15 3.53
C THR A 197 -2.48 13.47 2.60
N VAL A 198 -2.79 12.20 2.88
CA VAL A 198 -3.68 11.40 2.03
C VAL A 198 -5.15 11.84 2.17
N SER A 199 -5.57 12.27 3.36
CA SER A 199 -6.94 12.71 3.60
C SER A 199 -7.34 13.93 2.77
N PHE A 200 -6.41 14.84 2.44
CA PHE A 200 -6.72 16.01 1.61
C PHE A 200 -7.40 15.65 0.28
N ILE A 201 -6.95 14.59 -0.37
CA ILE A 201 -7.55 14.13 -1.64
C ILE A 201 -8.92 13.51 -1.40
N TYR A 202 -9.07 12.69 -0.36
CA TYR A 202 -10.36 12.07 -0.05
C TYR A 202 -11.40 13.10 0.40
N ILE A 203 -10.98 14.17 1.10
CA ILE A 203 -11.86 15.28 1.48
C ILE A 203 -12.37 16.04 0.25
N ALA A 204 -11.50 16.23 -0.74
CA ALA A 204 -11.88 16.90 -1.98
C ALA A 204 -12.78 16.03 -2.89
N LEU A 205 -12.71 14.70 -2.74
CA LEU A 205 -13.44 13.74 -3.57
C LEU A 205 -14.83 13.39 -3.02
N LEU A 206 -14.96 13.27 -1.68
CA LEU A 206 -16.19 12.89 -0.97
C LEU A 206 -17.16 14.07 -0.82
#